data_AF-A0A9R0WM22-F1
#
_entry.id   AF-A0A9R0WM22-F1
#
_cell.length_a   1.000
_cell.length_b   1.000
_cell.length_c   1.000
_cell.angle_alpha   90.00
_cell.angle_beta   90.00
_cell.angle_gamma   90.00
#
_symmetry.space_group_name_H-M   'P 1'
#
loop_
_entity.id
_entity.type
_entity.pdbx_description
1 polymer ?
#
loop_
_entity_poly.entity_id
_entity_poly.type
_entity_poly.pdbx_seq_one_letter_code
_entity_poly.pdbx_strand_id
1 'polypeptide(L)' 'MIYLFPAYGPDSLCMGVARLGSDDQKIVAGPMKKLLDVDFGPPLHCLIIVGETHPVEQEMLEFYMIK' A
#
# COMPACT_ATOMS: atom_id res chain seq x y z
N MET A 1 -28.17 13.71 11.77
CA MET A 1 -27.84 13.06 10.48
C MET A 1 -26.32 13.03 10.40
N ILE A 2 -25.70 11.88 10.71
CA ILE A 2 -24.24 11.73 10.71
C ILE A 2 -23.87 11.36 9.28
N TYR A 3 -23.21 12.25 8.55
CA TYR A 3 -22.64 11.91 7.25
C TYR A 3 -21.49 10.94 7.48
N LEU A 4 -21.71 9.66 7.16
CA LEU A 4 -20.70 8.61 7.33
C LEU A 4 -19.80 8.62 6.09
N PHE A 5 -18.92 9.62 6.00
CA PHE A 5 -17.86 9.58 5.00
C PHE A 5 -16.91 8.44 5.35
N PRO A 6 -16.56 7.58 4.38
CA PRO A 6 -15.60 6.51 4.63
C PRO A 6 -14.23 7.11 4.94
N ALA A 7 -13.53 6.56 5.94
CA ALA A 7 -12.20 7.03 6.33
C ALA A 7 -11.14 6.85 5.22
N TYR A 8 -11.36 5.87 4.33
CA TYR A 8 -10.48 5.51 3.23
C TYR A 8 -11.29 5.19 1.99
N GLY A 9 -10.67 5.30 0.81
CA GLY A 9 -11.33 5.01 -0.46
C GLY A 9 -10.39 4.41 -1.50
N PRO A 10 -10.90 4.15 -2.71
CA PRO A 10 -10.13 3.53 -3.80
C PRO A 10 -8.84 4.27 -4.17
N ASP A 11 -8.81 5.59 -3.95
CA ASP A 11 -7.68 6.46 -4.25
C ASP A 11 -6.74 6.69 -3.05
N SER A 12 -7.06 6.14 -1.86
CA SER A 12 -6.16 6.19 -0.71
C SER A 12 -4.83 5.53 -1.04
N LEU A 13 -3.73 6.24 -0.80
CA LEU A 13 -2.39 5.71 -1.01
C LEU A 13 -2.11 4.62 0.03
N CYS A 14 -1.63 3.48 -0.45
CA CYS A 14 -1.39 2.30 0.37
C CYS A 14 -0.05 1.65 -0.02
N MET A 15 0.44 0.76 0.83
CA MET A 15 1.54 -0.14 0.54
C MET A 15 1.17 -1.57 0.94
N GLY A 16 1.18 -2.49 -0.02
CA GLY A 16 1.06 -3.91 0.21
C GLY A 16 2.43 -4.55 0.38
N VAL A 17 2.56 -5.40 1.39
CA VAL A 17 3.80 -6.11 1.73
C VAL A 17 3.48 -7.60 1.85
N ALA A 18 4.27 -8.43 1.19
CA ALA A 18 4.19 -9.88 1.28
C ALA A 18 5.55 -10.46 1.62
N ARG A 19 5.56 -11.39 2.58
CA ARG A 19 6.72 -12.18 3.00
C ARG A 19 7.96 -11.33 3.32
N LEU A 20 7.76 -10.28 4.13
CA LEU A 20 8.84 -9.38 4.55
C LEU A 20 10.01 -10.17 5.14
N GLY A 21 11.20 -9.96 4.59
CA GLY A 21 12.44 -10.64 5.00
C GLY A 21 12.72 -11.98 4.31
N SER A 22 11.87 -12.47 3.40
CA SER A 22 12.16 -13.65 2.57
C SER A 22 12.85 -13.27 1.25
N ASP A 23 13.46 -14.27 0.60
CA ASP A 23 14.08 -14.10 -0.73
C ASP A 23 13.08 -13.71 -1.82
N ASP A 24 11.81 -14.09 -1.65
CA ASP A 24 10.71 -13.82 -2.57
C ASP A 24 9.77 -12.70 -2.06
N GLN A 25 10.27 -11.82 -1.19
CA GLN A 25 9.56 -10.65 -0.68
C GLN A 25 8.97 -9.80 -1.81
N LYS A 26 7.75 -9.29 -1.62
CA LYS A 26 7.12 -8.34 -2.53
C LYS A 26 6.57 -7.13 -1.78
N ILE A 27 7.00 -5.94 -2.17
CA ILE A 27 6.51 -4.66 -1.66
C ILE A 27 6.04 -3.82 -2.83
N VAL A 28 4.83 -3.30 -2.75
CA VAL A 28 4.22 -2.46 -3.80
C VAL A 28 3.43 -1.34 -3.14
N ALA A 29 3.68 -0.10 -3.55
CA ALA A 29 2.94 1.09 -3.16
C ALA A 29 2.04 1.56 -4.28
N GLY A 30 0.91 2.19 -3.94
CA GLY A 30 0.00 2.79 -4.92
C GLY A 30 -1.40 3.03 -4.37
N PRO A 31 -2.29 3.61 -5.20
CA PRO A 31 -3.70 3.73 -4.86
C PRO A 31 -4.28 2.35 -4.52
N MET A 32 -5.12 2.28 -3.48
CA MET A 32 -5.74 1.03 -3.02
C MET A 32 -6.36 0.22 -4.16
N LYS A 33 -7.06 0.89 -5.09
CA LYS A 33 -7.66 0.23 -6.25
C LYS A 33 -6.65 -0.47 -7.16
N LYS A 34 -5.44 0.06 -7.31
CA LYS A 34 -4.39 -0.57 -8.12
C LYS A 34 -3.77 -1.78 -7.40
N LEU A 35 -3.67 -1.73 -6.07
CA LEU A 35 -3.14 -2.86 -5.29
C LEU A 35 -4.07 -4.07 -5.33
N LEU A 36 -5.38 -3.88 -5.56
CA LEU A 36 -6.33 -4.98 -5.71
C LEU A 36 -5.98 -5.92 -6.87
N ASP A 37 -5.38 -5.38 -7.94
CA ASP A 37 -5.00 -6.13 -9.14
C ASP A 37 -3.60 -6.77 -9.03
N VAL A 38 -2.88 -6.53 -7.93
CA VAL A 38 -1.53 -7.06 -7.72
C VAL A 38 -1.59 -8.48 -7.14
N ASP A 39 -1.00 -9.44 -7.84
CA ASP A 39 -0.73 -10.76 -7.26
C ASP A 39 0.44 -10.66 -6.27
N PHE A 40 0.15 -10.71 -4.97
CA PHE A 40 1.14 -10.72 -3.91
C PHE A 40 1.76 -12.10 -3.66
N GLY A 41 1.23 -13.16 -4.28
CA GLY A 41 1.65 -14.54 -4.07
C GLY A 41 1.17 -15.12 -2.74
N PRO A 42 1.89 -16.11 -2.17
CA PRO A 42 1.49 -16.77 -0.93
C PRO A 42 1.67 -15.90 0.33
N PRO A 43 0.95 -16.20 1.43
CA PRO A 43 1.08 -15.48 2.70
C PRO A 43 2.50 -15.55 3.30
N LEU A 44 2.86 -14.67 4.25
CA LEU A 44 2.03 -13.70 4.97
C LEU A 44 1.96 -12.33 4.28
N HIS A 45 0.81 -11.65 4.41
CA HIS A 45 0.55 -10.31 3.86
C HIS A 45 0.31 -9.27 4.96
N CYS A 46 0.72 -8.03 4.69
CA CYS A 46 0.42 -6.83 5.49
C CYS A 46 0.02 -5.69 4.54
N LEU A 47 -0.86 -4.80 5.00
CA LEU A 47 -1.28 -3.61 4.28
C LEU A 47 -1.05 -2.38 5.17
N ILE A 48 -0.38 -1.38 4.61
CA ILE A 48 -0.22 -0.05 5.21
C ILE A 48 -1.13 0.91 4.46
N ILE A 49 -1.97 1.65 5.17
CA ILE A 49 -2.68 2.81 4.64
C ILE A 49 -1.84 4.04 4.98
N VAL A 50 -1.39 4.77 3.96
CA VAL A 50 -0.42 5.85 4.12
C VAL A 50 -1.13 7.11 4.63
N GLY A 51 -0.59 7.69 5.70
CA GLY A 51 -1.02 8.97 6.25
C GLY A 51 -0.21 10.14 5.71
N GLU A 52 -0.01 11.17 6.53
CA GLU A 52 0.96 12.22 6.22
C GLU A 52 2.38 11.68 6.35
N THR A 53 3.25 12.01 5.38
CA THR A 53 4.60 11.46 5.28
C THR A 53 5.65 12.57 5.25
N HIS A 54 6.81 12.31 5.86
CA HIS A 54 8.01 13.12 5.69
C HIS A 54 8.61 12.90 4.27
N PRO A 55 9.37 13.85 3.70
CA PRO A 55 9.99 13.68 2.36
C PRO A 55 10.74 12.37 2.14
N VAL A 56 11.49 11.90 3.14
CA VAL A 56 12.23 10.63 3.06
C VAL A 56 11.31 9.40 2.96
N GLU A 57 10.14 9.44 3.59
CA GLU A 57 9.14 8.36 3.49
C GLU A 57 8.46 8.39 2.12
N GLN A 58 8.25 9.59 1.56
CA GLN A 58 7.74 9.77 0.21
C GLN A 58 8.71 9.19 -0.85
N GLU A 59 10.01 9.43 -0.70
CA GLU A 59 11.04 8.82 -1.57
C GLU A 59 10.99 7.28 -1.50
N MET A 60 10.81 6.71 -0.31
CA MET A 60 10.65 5.26 -0.14
C MET A 60 9.34 4.72 -0.75
N LEU A 61 8.24 5.48 -0.65
CA LEU A 61 6.98 5.13 -1.32
C LEU A 61 7.14 5.12 -2.84
N GLU A 62 7.80 6.14 -3.39
CA GLU A 62 8.07 6.26 -4.82
C GLU A 62 8.92 5.11 -5.35
N PHE A 63 9.89 4.64 -4.56
CA PHE A 63 10.72 3.49 -4.91
C PHE A 63 9.89 2.22 -5.16
N TYR A 64 8.81 2.02 -4.41
CA TYR A 64 7.93 0.85 -4.53
C TYR A 64 6.65 1.12 -5.33
N MET A 65 6.51 2.31 -5.93
CA MET A 65 5.26 2.73 -6.57
C MET A 65 4.96 1.86 -7.81
N ILE A 66 3.73 1.35 -7.88
CA ILE A 66 3.22 0.68 -9.07
C ILE A 66 3.09 1.68 -10.21
N LYS A 67 3.72 1.35 -11.34
CA LYS A 67 3.66 2.16 -12.56
C LYS A 67 2.33 1.88 -13.28
#